data_AF-A0A2D5I6E4-F1
#
_entry.id   AF-A0A2D5I6E4-F1
#
_cell.length_a   1.000
_cell.length_b   1.000
_cell.length_c   1.000
_cell.angle_alpha   90.00
_cell.angle_beta   90.00
_cell.angle_gamma   90.00
#
_symmetry.space_group_name_H-M   'P 1'
#
loop_
_entity.id
_entity.type
_entity.pdbx_description
1 polymer ?
#
loop_
_entity_poly.entity_id
_entity_poly.type
_entity_poly.pdbx_seq_one_letter_code
_entity_poly.pdbx_strand_id
1 'polypeptide(L)'
;MLIKPCRDAPWRQVSLLATFCFASAVTLAAEVELTEATIGEVNAAIDAGELNSVALVEIFLNRIEAYDQQGPAINAALTLNPSALEQERAASVARRCMAFRSR
;
A
#
# COMPACT_ATOMS: atom_id res chain seq x y z
N MET A 1 16.83 52.85 -46.09
CA MET A 1 17.31 53.46 -44.84
C MET A 1 16.21 54.35 -44.28
N LEU A 2 15.49 53.93 -43.24
CA LEU A 2 15.14 54.83 -42.15
C LEU A 2 14.79 53.98 -40.92
N ILE A 3 15.59 54.22 -39.91
CA ILE A 3 15.64 53.60 -38.58
C ILE A 3 14.25 53.60 -37.94
N LYS A 4 13.73 52.40 -37.62
CA LYS A 4 12.64 52.23 -36.65
C LYS A 4 13.20 52.40 -35.22
N PRO A 5 12.41 52.98 -34.31
CA PRO A 5 12.88 53.55 -33.05
C PRO A 5 13.06 52.52 -31.91
N CYS A 6 14.02 52.90 -31.06
CA CYS A 6 14.26 52.65 -29.63
C CYS A 6 13.41 51.64 -28.84
N ARG A 7 14.17 50.86 -28.02
CA ARG A 7 14.06 50.73 -26.54
C ARG A 7 12.61 50.44 -26.08
N ASP A 8 12.23 49.26 -25.62
CA ASP A 8 12.70 48.63 -24.38
C ASP A 8 12.22 47.16 -24.38
N ALA A 9 13.08 46.19 -24.02
CA ALA A 9 12.61 45.00 -23.30
C ALA A 9 13.83 44.30 -22.64
N PRO A 10 13.86 44.14 -21.31
CA PRO A 10 14.96 43.49 -20.59
C PRO A 10 14.84 41.96 -20.64
N TRP A 11 14.88 41.39 -21.84
CA TRP A 11 15.09 39.95 -22.06
C TRP A 11 16.60 39.70 -22.09
N ARG A 12 17.28 39.74 -20.94
CA ARG A 12 18.64 39.16 -20.91
C ARG A 12 19.27 38.84 -19.56
N GLN A 13 18.56 38.99 -18.45
CA GLN A 13 19.04 38.63 -17.11
C GLN A 13 17.79 38.29 -16.31
N VAL A 14 17.45 37.05 -15.98
CA VAL A 14 18.21 36.13 -15.12
C VAL A 14 17.80 34.69 -15.48
N SER A 15 18.68 34.01 -16.20
CA SER A 15 18.62 32.57 -16.51
C SER A 15 19.07 31.68 -15.35
N LEU A 16 18.78 32.02 -14.09
CA LEU A 16 19.31 31.26 -12.95
C LEU A 16 18.27 31.10 -11.83
N LEU A 17 18.04 29.84 -11.46
CA LEU A 17 17.46 29.36 -10.20
C LEU A 17 15.93 29.37 -10.07
N ALA A 18 15.26 28.44 -10.77
CA ALA A 18 14.08 27.77 -10.20
C ALA A 18 13.86 26.40 -10.86
N THR A 19 14.93 25.63 -11.05
CA THR A 19 14.82 24.17 -11.05
C THR A 19 14.48 23.76 -9.62
N PHE A 20 13.23 24.01 -9.22
CA PHE A 20 12.71 23.50 -7.96
C PHE A 20 12.63 21.99 -8.15
N CYS A 21 13.72 21.33 -7.76
CA CYS A 21 13.79 19.90 -7.56
C CYS A 21 12.66 19.54 -6.61
N PHE A 22 11.49 19.21 -7.16
CA PHE A 22 10.46 18.50 -6.43
C PHE A 22 11.01 17.10 -6.24
N ALA A 23 11.92 16.96 -5.27
CA ALA A 23 12.39 15.69 -4.77
C ALA A 23 11.18 15.05 -4.08
N SER A 24 10.34 14.39 -4.85
CA SER A 24 9.42 13.40 -4.31
C SER A 24 10.30 12.36 -3.64
N ALA A 25 10.31 12.35 -2.31
CA ALA A 25 10.75 11.18 -1.58
C ALA A 25 9.78 10.05 -1.99
N VAL A 26 10.23 9.19 -2.90
CA VAL A 26 9.62 7.88 -3.07
C VAL A 26 9.83 7.17 -1.74
N THR A 27 8.79 7.15 -0.90
CA THR A 27 8.74 6.24 0.23
C THR A 27 8.58 4.86 -0.39
N LEU A 28 9.65 4.07 -0.40
CA LEU A 28 9.55 2.65 -0.74
C LEU A 28 8.83 1.99 0.45
N ALA A 29 7.50 1.92 0.37
CA ALA A 29 6.74 1.09 1.28
C ALA A 29 7.21 -0.35 1.07
N ALA A 30 7.71 -0.99 2.14
CA ALA A 30 8.00 -2.41 2.11
C ALA A 30 6.65 -3.12 1.96
N GLU A 31 6.32 -3.55 0.75
CA GLU A 31 5.17 -4.40 0.52
C GLU A 31 5.52 -5.77 1.09
N VAL A 32 4.73 -6.26 2.06
CA VAL A 32 4.96 -7.58 2.64
C VAL A 32 4.70 -8.63 1.57
N GLU A 33 5.74 -9.32 1.13
CA GLU A 33 5.59 -10.39 0.15
C GLU A 33 4.97 -11.63 0.81
N LEU A 34 3.63 -11.71 0.77
CA LEU A 34 2.86 -12.76 1.44
C LEU A 34 3.08 -14.18 0.90
N THR A 35 3.70 -14.34 -0.27
CA THR A 35 3.99 -15.64 -0.87
C THR A 35 5.07 -16.41 -0.13
N GLU A 36 6.07 -15.71 0.41
CA GLU A 36 7.22 -16.31 1.10
C GLU A 36 7.36 -15.83 2.55
N ALA A 37 6.54 -14.87 2.99
CA ALA A 37 6.58 -14.34 4.33
C ALA A 37 6.35 -15.41 5.41
N THR A 38 7.20 -15.37 6.43
CA THR A 38 7.05 -16.16 7.65
C THR A 38 5.95 -15.58 8.53
N ILE A 39 5.42 -16.40 9.43
CA ILE A 39 4.42 -15.95 10.42
C ILE A 39 4.95 -14.79 11.28
N GLY A 40 6.26 -14.81 11.59
CA GLY A 40 6.92 -13.73 12.34
C GLY A 40 6.88 -12.40 11.61
N GLU A 41 7.17 -12.40 10.31
CA GLU A 41 7.14 -11.20 9.46
C GLU A 41 5.71 -10.68 9.27
N VAL A 42 4.74 -11.56 9.04
CA VAL A 42 3.32 -11.18 8.93
C VAL A 42 2.83 -10.54 10.23
N ASN A 43 3.13 -11.13 11.39
CA ASN A 43 2.75 -10.54 12.68
C ASN A 43 3.45 -9.20 12.93
N ALA A 44 4.75 -9.10 12.63
CA ALA A 44 5.49 -7.84 12.75
C ALA A 44 4.89 -6.74 11.88
N ALA A 45 4.49 -7.06 10.64
CA ALA A 45 3.82 -6.12 9.75
C ALA A 45 2.43 -5.70 10.26
N ILE A 46 1.68 -6.62 10.87
CA ILE A 46 0.39 -6.30 11.50
C ILE A 46 0.59 -5.38 12.72
N ASP A 47 1.58 -5.68 13.56
CA ASP A 47 1.90 -4.88 14.75
C ASP A 47 2.45 -3.49 14.38
N ALA A 48 3.20 -3.39 13.28
CA ALA A 48 3.68 -2.14 12.70
C ALA A 48 2.56 -1.32 12.03
N GLY A 49 1.39 -1.91 11.78
CA GLY A 49 0.27 -1.29 11.06
C GLY A 49 0.48 -1.21 9.54
N GLU A 50 1.50 -1.88 9.01
CA GLU A 50 1.79 -1.98 7.58
C GLU A 50 0.84 -2.97 6.89
N LEU A 51 0.32 -3.95 7.64
CA LEU A 51 -0.63 -4.95 7.17
C LEU A 51 -1.86 -5.00 8.07
N ASN A 52 -3.05 -4.96 7.47
CA ASN A 52 -4.30 -5.18 8.20
C ASN A 52 -4.66 -6.68 8.16
N SER A 53 -4.94 -7.27 9.32
CA SER A 53 -5.32 -8.69 9.41
C SER A 53 -6.62 -9.04 8.68
N VAL A 54 -7.59 -8.11 8.60
CA VAL A 54 -8.80 -8.28 7.77
C VAL A 54 -8.42 -8.29 6.30
N ALA A 55 -7.54 -7.37 5.88
CA ALA A 55 -7.07 -7.32 4.50
C ALA A 55 -6.27 -8.58 4.12
N LEU A 56 -5.50 -9.14 5.06
CA LEU A 56 -4.80 -10.41 4.86
C LEU A 56 -5.77 -11.54 4.50
N VAL A 57 -6.88 -11.67 5.23
CA VAL A 57 -7.92 -12.67 4.94
C VAL A 57 -8.56 -12.40 3.58
N GLU A 58 -8.88 -11.15 3.26
CA GLU A 58 -9.44 -10.77 1.94
C GLU A 58 -8.50 -11.16 0.79
N ILE A 59 -7.20 -10.90 0.93
CA ILE A 59 -6.18 -11.28 -0.07
C ILE A 59 -6.19 -12.79 -0.31
N PHE A 60 -6.22 -13.60 0.76
CA PHE A 60 -6.23 -15.06 0.60
C PHE A 60 -7.55 -15.61 0.06
N LEU A 61 -8.70 -15.04 0.44
CA LEU A 61 -9.98 -15.41 -0.15
C LEU A 61 -10.00 -15.13 -1.65
N ASN A 62 -9.48 -13.99 -2.08
CA ASN A 62 -9.37 -13.65 -3.51
C ASN A 62 -8.41 -14.61 -4.25
N ARG A 63 -7.30 -15.01 -3.62
CA ARG A 63 -6.39 -16.02 -4.20
C ARG A 63 -7.07 -17.38 -4.32
N ILE A 64 -7.84 -17.80 -3.33
CA ILE A 64 -8.60 -19.04 -3.39
C ILE A 64 -9.63 -18.96 -4.53
N GLU A 65 -10.36 -17.86 -4.65
CA GLU A 65 -11.30 -17.68 -5.76
C GLU A 65 -10.60 -17.78 -7.12
N ALA A 66 -9.49 -17.07 -7.30
CA ALA A 66 -8.74 -16.99 -8.54
C ALA A 66 -8.09 -18.30 -8.96
N TYR A 67 -7.61 -19.11 -8.01
CA TYR A 67 -6.81 -20.31 -8.33
C TYR A 67 -7.52 -21.63 -8.04
N ASP A 68 -8.35 -21.70 -7.00
CA ASP A 68 -8.93 -22.95 -6.52
C ASP A 68 -10.15 -23.35 -7.32
N GLN A 69 -11.05 -22.39 -7.60
CA GLN A 69 -12.34 -22.63 -8.25
C GLN A 69 -12.42 -22.07 -9.67
N GLN A 70 -11.96 -20.82 -9.90
CA GLN A 70 -12.05 -20.16 -11.21
C GLN A 70 -10.81 -20.37 -12.09
N GLY A 71 -9.70 -20.82 -11.51
CA GLY A 71 -8.40 -20.95 -12.17
C GLY A 71 -8.05 -22.39 -12.54
N PRO A 72 -6.81 -22.86 -12.29
CA PRO A 72 -6.36 -24.21 -12.64
C PRO A 72 -7.05 -25.34 -11.86
N ALA A 73 -8.12 -25.04 -11.11
CA ALA A 73 -8.92 -25.99 -10.34
C ALA A 73 -8.06 -26.84 -9.39
N ILE A 74 -7.29 -26.16 -8.52
CA ILE A 74 -6.39 -26.83 -7.58
C ILE A 74 -7.17 -27.72 -6.60
N ASN A 75 -8.42 -27.34 -6.27
CA ASN A 75 -9.30 -28.04 -5.35
C ASN A 75 -8.66 -28.28 -3.96
N ALA A 76 -7.84 -27.34 -3.49
CA ALA A 76 -7.22 -27.35 -2.17
C ALA A 76 -8.20 -26.96 -1.06
N ALA A 77 -9.23 -26.14 -1.34
CA ALA A 77 -10.20 -25.67 -0.36
C ALA A 77 -11.62 -26.18 -0.68
N LEU A 78 -11.99 -27.33 -0.11
CA LEU A 78 -13.32 -27.95 -0.32
C LEU A 78 -14.49 -27.07 0.14
N THR A 79 -14.31 -26.38 1.28
CA THR A 79 -15.34 -25.52 1.87
C THR A 79 -14.69 -24.29 2.48
N LEU A 80 -15.29 -23.12 2.26
CA LEU A 80 -14.88 -21.86 2.89
C LEU A 80 -15.81 -21.52 4.05
N ASN A 81 -15.23 -20.90 5.08
CA ASN A 81 -15.99 -20.36 6.21
C ASN A 81 -16.67 -19.05 5.78
N PRO A 82 -18.01 -18.99 5.70
CA PRO A 82 -18.72 -17.79 5.24
C PRO A 82 -18.58 -16.61 6.21
N SER A 83 -18.23 -16.87 7.47
CA SER A 83 -18.06 -15.86 8.52
C SER A 83 -16.59 -15.46 8.73
N ALA A 84 -15.65 -15.88 7.87
CA ALA A 84 -14.22 -15.63 8.06
C ALA A 84 -13.89 -14.14 8.27
N LEU A 85 -14.46 -13.25 7.44
CA LEU A 85 -14.23 -11.81 7.55
C LEU A 85 -14.84 -11.20 8.81
N GLU A 86 -16.01 -11.67 9.23
CA GLU A 86 -16.67 -11.20 10.45
C GLU A 86 -15.86 -11.61 11.70
N GLN A 87 -15.43 -12.87 11.74
CA GLN A 87 -14.58 -13.40 12.81
C GLN A 87 -13.26 -12.63 12.90
N GLU A 88 -12.63 -12.31 11.76
CA GLU A 88 -11.38 -11.56 11.76
C GLU A 88 -11.55 -10.12 12.24
N ARG A 89 -12.65 -9.45 11.85
CA ARG A 89 -12.99 -8.12 12.37
C ARG A 89 -13.16 -8.15 13.89
N ALA A 90 -13.88 -9.14 14.41
CA ALA A 90 -14.06 -9.32 15.85
C ALA A 90 -12.72 -9.57 16.57
N ALA A 91 -11.86 -10.42 16.00
CA ALA A 91 -10.54 -10.73 16.54
C ALA A 91 -9.60 -9.50 16.54
N SER A 92 -9.61 -8.70 15.47
CA SER A 92 -8.84 -7.46 15.37
C SER A 92 -9.28 -6.43 16.43
N VAL A 93 -10.59 -6.26 16.63
CA VAL A 93 -11.12 -5.41 17.71
C VAL A 93 -10.70 -5.94 19.08
N ALA A 94 -10.82 -7.24 19.31
CA ALA A 94 -10.42 -7.85 20.57
C ALA A 94 -8.94 -7.63 20.86
N ARG A 95 -8.05 -7.81 19.87
CA ARG A 95 -6.60 -7.53 19.99
C ARG A 95 -6.34 -6.10 20.42
N ARG A 96 -6.98 -5.13 19.77
CA ARG A 96 -6.86 -3.70 20.12
C ARG A 96 -7.34 -3.40 21.54
N CYS A 97 -8.47 -3.97 21.96
CA CYS A 97 -8.99 -3.81 23.31
C CYS A 97 -8.07 -4.44 24.37
N MET A 98 -7.51 -5.62 24.10
CA MET A 98 -6.57 -6.27 25.01
C MET A 98 -5.26 -5.50 25.14
N ALA A 99 -4.73 -4.96 24.03
CA ALA A 99 -3.53 -4.13 24.03
C ALA A 99 -3.73 -2.82 24.80
N PHE A 100 -4.92 -2.21 24.71
CA PHE A 100 -5.28 -1.06 25.52
C PHE A 100 -5.36 -1.39 27.00
N ARG A 101 -5.97 -2.53 27.36
CA ARG A 101 -6.13 -2.96 28.77
C ARG A 101 -4.79 -3.23 29.47
N SER A 102 -3.75 -3.61 28.73
CA SER A 102 -2.44 -3.95 29.29
C SER A 102 -1.50 -2.77 29.51
N ARG A 103 -1.90 -1.54 29.18
CA ARG A 103 -1.12 -0.30 29.39
C ARG A 103 -1.68 0.50 30.55
#